data_AF-A0A059LC39-F1
#
_entry.id   AF-A0A059LC39-F1
#
_cell.length_a   1.000
_cell.length_b   1.000
_cell.length_c   1.000
_cell.angle_alpha   90.00
_cell.angle_beta   90.00
_cell.angle_gamma   90.00
#
_symmetry.space_group_name_H-M   'P 1'
#
loop_
_entity.id
_entity.type
_entity.pdbx_description
1 polymer ?
#
loop_
_entity_poly.entity_id
_entity_poly.type
_entity_poly.pdbx_seq_one_letter_code
_entity_poly.pdbx_strand_id
1 'polypeptide(L)'
;RLRLPRLDRDLVDRIPGKQTDRKTPVGELNWIFTAITDTIAWNVLPRALFQRLFRQDLLVASLFRNYLLADRIMRAHGCTPACHPRLPPTHQHPMWSAWDLAAEACLLQMPDLIDGVPGAEYVPSPFFSQQLTAFELWLSHGAPDKRPPEQLPIVLQVLLSQVHRLRALVLLGRFLDMGVWAVDLALSVGIFPYVLKLLQTSAPDLRQTLVFIWTKILAWDASPAVQGDLVKDGGHAYFIKHLDARDAPVAPESRAQAAFVLAAICDAHPRGQ
;
A
#
# COMPACT_ATOMS: atom_id res chain seq x y z
N ARG A 1 29.47 5.45 -9.04
CA ARG A 1 29.59 4.81 -10.37
C ARG A 1 30.01 3.36 -10.14
N LEU A 2 29.05 2.46 -9.94
CA LEU A 2 29.31 1.02 -9.88
C LEU A 2 29.53 0.53 -11.32
N ARG A 3 30.78 0.39 -11.73
CA ARG A 3 31.12 -0.42 -12.92
C ARG A 3 31.17 -1.87 -12.44
N LEU A 4 30.01 -2.50 -12.40
CA LEU A 4 29.91 -3.94 -12.21
C LEU A 4 30.22 -4.58 -13.57
N PRO A 5 31.31 -5.34 -13.72
CA PRO A 5 31.84 -5.76 -15.03
C PRO A 5 30.92 -6.66 -15.87
N ARG A 6 29.79 -7.12 -15.33
CA ARG A 6 28.76 -7.92 -16.05
C ARG A 6 27.47 -7.15 -16.35
N LEU A 7 27.37 -5.88 -15.99
CA LEU A 7 26.18 -5.05 -16.21
C LEU A 7 26.39 -4.12 -17.41
N ASP A 8 25.92 -4.57 -18.58
CA ASP A 8 25.82 -3.74 -19.78
C ASP A 8 24.49 -2.97 -19.80
N ARG A 9 24.41 -1.87 -20.56
CA ARG A 9 23.18 -1.08 -20.72
C ARG A 9 22.06 -1.90 -21.36
N ASP A 10 22.41 -2.75 -22.32
CA ASP A 10 21.47 -3.61 -23.04
C ASP A 10 20.81 -4.66 -22.14
N LEU A 11 21.36 -4.90 -20.94
CA LEU A 11 20.76 -5.79 -19.95
C LEU A 11 19.43 -5.25 -19.41
N VAL A 12 19.26 -3.93 -19.34
CA VAL A 12 18.03 -3.29 -18.85
C VAL A 12 16.84 -3.61 -19.75
N ASP A 13 17.05 -3.67 -21.07
CA ASP A 13 16.01 -4.00 -22.05
C ASP A 13 15.64 -5.48 -22.04
N ARG A 14 16.45 -6.32 -21.38
CA ARG A 14 16.31 -7.78 -21.31
C ARG A 14 15.83 -8.28 -19.96
N ILE A 15 15.46 -7.40 -19.03
CA ILE A 15 14.93 -7.79 -17.72
C ILE A 15 13.66 -8.65 -17.94
N PRO A 16 13.64 -9.89 -17.43
CA PRO A 16 12.54 -10.81 -17.73
C PRO A 16 11.25 -10.42 -17.01
N GLY A 17 10.12 -10.77 -17.64
CA GLY A 17 8.79 -10.66 -17.03
C GLY A 17 7.87 -9.63 -17.65
N LYS A 18 6.83 -9.25 -16.90
CA LYS A 18 5.83 -8.25 -17.29
C LYS A 18 5.61 -7.28 -16.14
N GLN A 19 5.45 -5.98 -16.45
CA GLN A 19 5.23 -4.93 -15.45
C GLN A 19 4.01 -5.18 -14.54
N THR A 20 3.02 -5.93 -15.01
CA THR A 20 1.82 -6.31 -14.28
C THR A 20 2.02 -7.52 -13.36
N ASP A 21 3.05 -8.34 -13.60
CA ASP A 21 3.33 -9.54 -12.82
C ASP A 21 4.43 -9.28 -11.79
N ARG A 22 4.00 -9.02 -10.56
CA ARG A 22 4.86 -8.70 -9.41
C ARG A 22 5.78 -9.84 -8.96
N LYS A 23 5.59 -11.06 -9.48
CA LYS A 23 6.51 -12.18 -9.22
C LYS A 23 7.72 -12.16 -10.15
N THR A 24 7.66 -11.37 -11.22
CA THR A 24 8.75 -11.24 -12.17
C THR A 24 9.65 -10.05 -11.81
N PRO A 25 10.95 -10.05 -12.16
CA PRO A 25 11.88 -8.98 -11.82
C PRO A 25 11.39 -7.58 -12.22
N VAL A 26 10.96 -7.41 -13.48
CA VAL A 26 10.47 -6.10 -13.96
C VAL A 26 9.17 -5.66 -13.27
N GLY A 27 8.27 -6.61 -12.96
CA GLY A 27 7.03 -6.31 -12.27
C GLY A 27 7.23 -6.00 -10.79
N GLU A 28 8.18 -6.66 -10.12
CA GLU A 28 8.56 -6.33 -8.76
C GLU A 28 9.21 -4.94 -8.69
N LEU A 29 10.16 -4.63 -9.58
CA LEU A 29 10.76 -3.29 -9.66
C LEU A 29 9.72 -2.19 -9.89
N ASN A 30 8.80 -2.39 -10.83
CA ASN A 30 7.72 -1.44 -11.09
C ASN A 30 6.83 -1.22 -9.85
N TRP A 31 6.58 -2.29 -9.09
CA TRP A 31 5.78 -2.23 -7.87
C TRP A 31 6.51 -1.52 -6.73
N ILE A 32 7.79 -1.81 -6.52
CA ILE A 32 8.65 -1.10 -5.55
C ILE A 32 8.74 0.38 -5.93
N PHE A 33 8.96 0.70 -7.21
CA PHE A 33 8.99 2.07 -7.71
C PHE A 33 7.70 2.83 -7.39
N THR A 34 6.56 2.21 -7.65
CA THR A 34 5.24 2.78 -7.33
C THR A 34 5.11 3.04 -5.83
N ALA A 35 5.52 2.09 -4.99
CA ALA A 35 5.46 2.24 -3.54
C ALA A 35 6.37 3.38 -3.03
N ILE A 36 7.59 3.47 -3.55
CA ILE A 36 8.55 4.51 -3.16
C ILE A 36 8.08 5.89 -3.58
N THR A 37 7.61 6.05 -4.83
CA THR A 37 7.16 7.35 -5.33
C THR A 37 5.88 7.84 -4.65
N ASP A 38 4.92 6.95 -4.37
CA ASP A 38 3.74 7.28 -3.55
C ASP A 38 4.15 7.70 -2.13
N THR A 39 5.12 7.01 -1.52
CA THR A 39 5.63 7.36 -0.18
C THR A 39 6.30 8.72 -0.17
N ILE A 40 7.18 9.01 -1.14
CA ILE A 40 7.83 10.32 -1.24
C ILE A 40 6.77 11.42 -1.39
N ALA A 41 5.80 11.23 -2.28
CA ALA A 41 4.74 12.19 -2.50
C ALA A 41 3.91 12.43 -1.23
N TRP A 42 3.54 11.38 -0.51
CA TRP A 42 2.73 11.50 0.71
C TRP A 42 3.47 12.19 1.85
N ASN A 43 4.77 11.95 2.01
CA ASN A 43 5.58 12.57 3.07
C ASN A 43 5.95 14.04 2.77
N VAL A 44 5.98 14.43 1.50
CA VAL A 44 6.44 15.77 1.08
C VAL A 44 5.28 16.72 0.74
N LEU A 45 4.18 16.21 0.19
CA LEU A 45 3.09 17.05 -0.30
C LEU A 45 2.04 17.34 0.79
N PRO A 46 1.42 18.53 0.80
CA PRO A 46 0.21 18.77 1.58
C PRO A 46 -0.88 17.76 1.23
N ARG A 47 -1.65 17.29 2.24
CA ARG A 47 -2.67 16.24 2.07
C ARG A 47 -3.63 16.49 0.90
N ALA A 48 -4.16 17.72 0.78
CA ALA A 48 -5.07 18.10 -0.29
C ALA A 48 -4.43 17.99 -1.69
N LEU A 49 -3.14 18.37 -1.80
CA LEU A 49 -2.40 18.29 -3.04
C LEU A 49 -2.06 16.83 -3.40
N PHE A 50 -1.66 16.03 -2.42
CA PHE A 50 -1.45 14.60 -2.59
C PHE A 50 -2.72 13.90 -3.10
N GLN A 51 -3.86 14.16 -2.47
CA GLN A 51 -5.15 13.61 -2.90
C GLN A 51 -5.48 14.00 -4.34
N ARG A 52 -5.32 15.27 -4.70
CA ARG A 52 -5.58 15.76 -6.05
C ARG A 52 -4.70 15.10 -7.10
N LEU A 53 -3.40 14.95 -6.85
CA LEU A 53 -2.44 14.50 -7.86
C LEU A 53 -2.25 12.98 -7.89
N PHE A 54 -2.32 12.30 -6.74
CA PHE A 54 -1.95 10.89 -6.61
C PHE A 54 -3.15 9.95 -6.37
N ARG A 55 -4.37 10.49 -6.18
CA ARG A 55 -5.56 9.68 -5.86
C ARG A 55 -6.77 9.91 -6.78
N GLN A 56 -6.97 11.13 -7.30
CA GLN A 56 -8.16 11.43 -8.10
C GLN A 56 -8.19 10.77 -9.49
N ASP A 57 -7.09 10.82 -10.23
CA ASP A 57 -7.00 10.29 -11.59
C ASP A 57 -5.78 9.38 -11.74
N LEU A 58 -5.99 8.20 -12.33
CA LEU A 58 -4.96 7.16 -12.45
C LEU A 58 -3.80 7.58 -13.37
N LEU A 59 -4.09 8.30 -14.45
CA LEU A 59 -3.10 8.77 -15.41
C LEU A 59 -2.29 9.92 -14.82
N VAL A 60 -2.96 10.92 -14.23
CA VAL A 60 -2.30 12.04 -13.54
C VAL A 60 -1.39 11.50 -12.43
N ALA A 61 -1.88 10.55 -11.63
CA ALA A 61 -1.07 9.94 -10.58
C ALA A 61 0.16 9.21 -11.17
N SER A 62 0.01 8.51 -12.29
CA SER A 62 1.15 7.86 -12.97
C SER A 62 2.16 8.89 -13.47
N LEU A 63 1.70 9.96 -14.12
CA LEU A 63 2.56 11.05 -14.59
C LEU A 63 3.32 11.72 -13.45
N PHE A 64 2.67 12.01 -12.32
CA PHE A 64 3.33 12.65 -11.19
C PHE A 64 4.30 11.73 -10.45
N ARG A 65 4.02 10.41 -10.34
CA ARG A 65 5.02 9.43 -9.84
C ARG A 65 6.28 9.44 -10.71
N ASN A 66 6.10 9.38 -12.03
CA ASN A 66 7.20 9.40 -12.99
C ASN A 66 7.92 10.75 -13.02
N TYR A 67 7.20 11.85 -12.78
CA TYR A 67 7.78 13.19 -12.64
C TYR A 67 8.77 13.25 -11.46
N LEU A 68 8.50 12.58 -10.33
CA LEU A 68 9.44 12.56 -9.20
C LEU A 68 10.79 11.95 -9.58
N LEU A 69 10.76 10.90 -10.41
CA LEU A 69 11.98 10.29 -10.97
C LEU A 69 12.65 11.23 -11.98
N ALA A 70 11.87 11.89 -12.84
CA ALA A 70 12.39 12.88 -13.79
C ALA A 70 13.09 14.04 -13.06
N ASP A 71 12.51 14.59 -11.98
CA ASP A 71 13.15 15.61 -11.13
C ASP A 71 14.50 15.13 -10.58
N ARG A 72 14.57 13.88 -10.13
CA ARG A 72 15.81 13.30 -9.62
C ARG A 72 16.88 13.15 -10.71
N ILE A 73 16.54 12.55 -11.85
CA ILE A 73 17.49 12.29 -12.94
C ILE A 73 17.95 13.61 -13.58
N MET A 74 17.02 14.50 -13.92
CA MET A 74 17.34 15.75 -14.62
C MET A 74 18.26 16.65 -13.78
N ARG A 75 18.08 16.68 -12.45
CA ARG A 75 18.96 17.46 -11.56
C ARG A 75 20.38 16.95 -11.51
N ALA A 76 20.60 15.65 -11.66
CA ALA A 76 21.94 15.09 -11.78
C ALA A 76 22.68 15.57 -13.05
N HIS A 77 21.92 16.09 -14.03
CA HIS A 77 22.43 16.66 -15.28
C HIS A 77 22.29 18.18 -15.35
N GLY A 78 22.07 18.87 -14.22
CA GLY A 78 21.95 20.33 -14.17
C GLY A 78 20.62 20.88 -14.68
N CYS A 79 19.64 20.03 -14.96
CA CYS A 79 18.31 20.42 -15.40
C CYS A 79 17.32 20.41 -14.23
N THR A 80 16.47 21.43 -14.11
CA THR A 80 15.39 21.47 -13.11
C THR A 80 14.04 21.44 -13.81
N PRO A 81 13.35 20.28 -13.86
CA PRO A 81 12.03 20.22 -14.45
C PRO A 81 11.04 21.04 -13.61
N ALA A 82 10.01 21.54 -14.28
CA ALA A 82 8.94 22.30 -13.66
C ALA A 82 7.59 21.62 -13.95
N CYS A 83 6.67 21.75 -13.01
CA CYS A 83 5.30 21.28 -13.14
C CYS A 83 4.32 22.29 -12.53
N HIS A 84 3.07 22.24 -12.98
CA HIS A 84 1.96 22.90 -12.32
C HIS A 84 0.96 21.84 -11.83
N PRO A 85 0.58 21.85 -10.54
CA PRO A 85 1.06 22.74 -9.47
C PRO A 85 2.53 22.46 -9.11
N ARG A 86 3.23 23.47 -8.59
CA ARG A 86 4.64 23.34 -8.19
C ARG A 86 4.77 22.41 -6.98
N LEU A 87 5.65 21.40 -7.08
CA LEU A 87 5.96 20.50 -5.97
C LEU A 87 7.16 21.02 -5.16
N PRO A 88 7.23 20.74 -3.85
CA PRO A 88 8.46 20.87 -3.07
C PRO A 88 9.56 19.92 -3.61
N PRO A 89 10.84 20.16 -3.30
CA PRO A 89 11.93 19.31 -3.77
C PRO A 89 11.83 17.87 -3.22
N THR A 90 11.86 16.87 -4.11
CA THR A 90 11.76 15.43 -3.74
C THR A 90 13.00 14.61 -4.09
N HIS A 91 13.90 15.13 -4.92
CA HIS A 91 15.05 14.40 -5.47
C HIS A 91 16.07 13.88 -4.44
N GLN A 92 16.15 14.47 -3.25
CA GLN A 92 17.04 14.05 -2.15
C GLN A 92 16.33 13.26 -1.04
N HIS A 93 15.07 12.88 -1.23
CA HIS A 93 14.33 12.15 -0.21
C HIS A 93 15.00 10.79 0.12
N PRO A 94 15.15 10.39 1.41
CA PRO A 94 15.85 9.16 1.79
C PRO A 94 15.30 7.87 1.16
N MET A 95 14.01 7.82 0.86
CA MET A 95 13.39 6.69 0.16
C MET A 95 14.00 6.40 -1.23
N TRP A 96 14.68 7.36 -1.85
CA TRP A 96 15.44 7.08 -3.07
C TRP A 96 16.63 6.15 -2.85
N SER A 97 17.23 6.15 -1.66
CA SER A 97 18.29 5.18 -1.31
C SER A 97 17.73 3.76 -1.23
N ALA A 98 16.48 3.59 -0.76
CA ALA A 98 15.81 2.29 -0.79
C ALA A 98 15.52 1.84 -2.23
N TRP A 99 15.20 2.78 -3.14
CA TRP A 99 15.06 2.49 -4.56
C TRP A 99 16.38 2.03 -5.17
N ASP A 100 17.47 2.77 -4.92
CA ASP A 100 18.79 2.45 -5.46
C ASP A 100 19.24 1.05 -5.03
N LEU A 101 19.06 0.71 -3.74
CA LEU A 101 19.38 -0.62 -3.21
C LEU A 101 18.54 -1.72 -3.86
N ALA A 102 17.23 -1.51 -4.00
CA ALA A 102 16.34 -2.49 -4.61
C ALA A 102 16.64 -2.71 -6.11
N ALA A 103 16.90 -1.62 -6.84
CA ALA A 103 17.28 -1.67 -8.25
C ALA A 103 18.63 -2.36 -8.44
N GLU A 104 19.64 -2.02 -7.62
CA GLU A 104 20.96 -2.66 -7.66
C GLU A 104 20.87 -4.16 -7.36
N ALA A 105 20.16 -4.56 -6.29
CA ALA A 105 19.98 -5.96 -5.92
C ALA A 105 19.24 -6.78 -7.00
N CYS A 106 18.30 -6.16 -7.71
CA CYS A 106 17.62 -6.80 -8.84
C CYS A 106 18.59 -6.96 -10.03
N LEU A 107 19.28 -5.88 -10.42
CA LEU A 107 20.19 -5.86 -11.57
C LEU A 107 21.36 -6.83 -11.40
N LEU A 108 21.87 -7.02 -10.18
CA LEU A 108 22.93 -7.98 -9.88
C LEU A 108 22.55 -9.44 -10.16
N GLN A 109 21.26 -9.78 -10.13
CA GLN A 109 20.77 -11.13 -10.44
C GLN A 109 20.58 -11.37 -11.94
N MET A 110 20.52 -10.31 -12.75
CA MET A 110 20.11 -10.39 -14.15
C MET A 110 21.05 -11.21 -15.04
N PRO A 111 22.40 -11.12 -14.94
CA PRO A 111 23.28 -11.90 -15.81
C PRO A 111 22.99 -13.40 -15.73
N ASP A 112 22.88 -13.96 -14.53
CA ASP A 112 22.70 -15.41 -14.36
C ASP A 112 21.29 -15.87 -14.75
N LEU A 113 20.27 -15.03 -14.53
CA LEU A 113 18.89 -15.29 -14.96
C LEU A 113 18.72 -15.24 -16.48
N ILE A 114 19.40 -14.31 -17.14
CA ILE A 114 19.35 -14.12 -18.59
C ILE A 114 20.18 -15.19 -19.31
N ASP A 115 21.35 -15.53 -18.78
CA ASP A 115 22.24 -16.58 -19.32
C ASP A 115 21.67 -17.99 -19.08
N GLY A 116 20.61 -18.12 -18.27
CA GLY A 116 19.93 -19.38 -18.01
C GLY A 116 20.80 -20.35 -17.21
N VAL A 117 21.60 -19.84 -16.27
CA VAL A 117 22.48 -20.66 -15.44
C VAL A 117 21.63 -21.71 -14.70
N PRO A 118 21.97 -23.01 -14.76
CA PRO A 118 21.19 -24.05 -14.10
C PRO A 118 21.00 -23.78 -12.61
N GLY A 119 19.75 -23.71 -12.15
CA GLY A 119 19.41 -23.42 -10.75
C GLY A 119 19.35 -21.94 -10.37
N ALA A 120 19.59 -21.01 -11.31
CA ALA A 120 19.37 -19.59 -11.07
C ALA A 120 17.86 -19.29 -11.05
N GLU A 121 17.35 -18.94 -9.87
CA GLU A 121 15.98 -18.47 -9.66
C GLU A 121 16.00 -17.03 -9.16
N TYR A 122 14.99 -16.27 -9.54
CA TYR A 122 14.87 -14.89 -9.07
C TYR A 122 14.57 -14.87 -7.58
N VAL A 123 15.38 -14.14 -6.82
CA VAL A 123 15.18 -13.89 -5.41
C VAL A 123 14.47 -12.54 -5.24
N PRO A 124 13.21 -12.53 -4.75
CA PRO A 124 12.47 -11.30 -4.54
C PRO A 124 13.15 -10.35 -3.55
N SER A 125 12.94 -9.05 -3.76
CA SER A 125 13.53 -8.02 -2.91
C SER A 125 12.96 -8.08 -1.48
N PRO A 126 13.79 -7.91 -0.43
CA PRO A 126 13.32 -7.81 0.95
C PRO A 126 12.65 -6.45 1.26
N PHE A 127 12.51 -5.56 0.28
CA PHE A 127 11.99 -4.20 0.46
C PHE A 127 10.69 -4.17 1.28
N PHE A 128 9.66 -4.90 0.85
CA PHE A 128 8.36 -4.85 1.54
C PHE A 128 8.41 -5.43 2.95
N SER A 129 9.18 -6.50 3.17
CA SER A 129 9.30 -7.11 4.50
C SER A 129 10.04 -6.20 5.48
N GLN A 130 11.08 -5.50 5.02
CA GLN A 130 11.81 -4.48 5.78
C GLN A 130 10.94 -3.27 6.12
N GLN A 131 10.15 -2.77 5.16
CA GLN A 131 9.24 -1.64 5.39
C GLN A 131 8.13 -2.00 6.38
N LEU A 132 7.57 -3.22 6.33
CA LEU A 132 6.63 -3.68 7.36
C LEU A 132 7.27 -3.76 8.74
N THR A 133 8.53 -4.20 8.84
CA THR A 133 9.26 -4.22 10.12
C THR A 133 9.52 -2.82 10.65
N ALA A 134 9.86 -1.86 9.79
CA ALA A 134 10.01 -0.45 10.18
C ALA A 134 8.68 0.13 10.69
N PHE A 135 7.56 -0.18 10.02
CA PHE A 135 6.22 0.23 10.45
C PHE A 135 5.85 -0.39 11.82
N GLU A 136 6.14 -1.67 12.01
CA GLU A 136 5.92 -2.38 13.27
C GLU A 136 6.73 -1.79 14.43
N LEU A 137 7.99 -1.40 14.19
CA LEU A 137 8.83 -0.69 15.16
C LEU A 137 8.28 0.71 15.47
N TRP A 138 7.74 1.41 14.47
CA TRP A 138 7.08 2.68 14.72
C TRP A 138 5.85 2.50 15.60
N LEU A 139 5.03 1.45 15.40
CA LEU A 139 3.83 1.18 16.20
C LEU A 139 4.12 0.94 17.69
N SER A 140 5.30 0.44 18.06
CA SER A 140 5.63 0.24 19.48
C SER A 140 5.92 1.55 20.23
N HIS A 141 6.17 2.66 19.51
CA HIS A 141 6.51 3.94 20.11
C HIS A 141 5.71 5.12 19.53
N GLY A 142 4.81 4.88 18.58
CA GLY A 142 4.05 5.91 17.87
C GLY A 142 3.03 6.60 18.77
N ALA A 143 2.71 7.85 18.45
CA ALA A 143 1.75 8.66 19.18
C ALA A 143 1.19 9.78 18.26
N PRO A 144 0.04 10.40 18.60
CA PRO A 144 -0.61 11.42 17.77
C PRO A 144 0.24 12.69 17.55
N ASP A 145 1.10 13.02 18.51
CA ASP A 145 2.00 14.17 18.51
C ASP A 145 3.31 13.92 17.73
N LYS A 146 3.58 12.65 17.38
CA LYS A 146 4.76 12.27 16.60
C LYS A 146 4.50 12.39 15.12
N ARG A 147 5.60 12.44 14.35
CA ARG A 147 5.51 12.40 12.89
C ARG A 147 4.79 11.11 12.45
N PRO A 148 3.86 11.21 11.48
CA PRO A 148 3.23 10.05 10.87
C PRO A 148 4.24 9.00 10.40
N PRO A 149 3.86 7.71 10.40
CA PRO A 149 4.73 6.66 9.90
C PRO A 149 4.89 6.80 8.38
N GLU A 150 6.10 7.06 7.92
CA GLU A 150 6.41 7.22 6.49
C GLU A 150 6.06 5.95 5.68
N GLN A 151 6.00 4.79 6.32
CA GLN A 151 5.69 3.49 5.71
C GLN A 151 4.20 3.31 5.37
N LEU A 152 3.30 4.19 5.81
CA LEU A 152 1.86 3.97 5.67
C LEU A 152 1.39 3.78 4.20
N PRO A 153 1.90 4.53 3.21
CA PRO A 153 1.60 4.26 1.80
C PRO A 153 2.17 2.92 1.30
N ILE A 154 3.28 2.44 1.86
CA ILE A 154 3.84 1.12 1.52
C ILE A 154 2.95 0.01 2.07
N VAL A 155 2.43 0.14 3.30
CA VAL A 155 1.48 -0.83 3.87
C VAL A 155 0.29 -1.02 2.93
N LEU A 156 -0.25 0.07 2.37
CA LEU A 156 -1.30 0.03 1.36
C LEU A 156 -0.88 -0.78 0.12
N GLN A 157 0.32 -0.54 -0.42
CA GLN A 157 0.83 -1.31 -1.56
C GLN A 157 0.97 -2.80 -1.22
N VAL A 158 1.37 -3.14 0.00
CA VAL A 158 1.54 -4.52 0.47
C VAL A 158 0.20 -5.25 0.62
N LEU A 159 -0.93 -4.57 0.89
CA LEU A 159 -2.26 -5.20 0.89
C LEU A 159 -2.60 -5.88 -0.45
N LEU A 160 -2.00 -5.38 -1.54
CA LEU A 160 -2.15 -5.94 -2.87
C LEU A 160 -1.30 -7.20 -3.09
N SER A 161 -0.34 -7.48 -2.21
CA SER A 161 0.40 -8.76 -2.17
C SER A 161 -0.49 -9.88 -1.66
N GLN A 162 -0.21 -11.14 -2.03
CA GLN A 162 -0.77 -12.29 -1.32
C GLN A 162 0.13 -12.71 -0.15
N VAL A 163 1.45 -12.72 -0.34
CA VAL A 163 2.44 -13.26 0.61
C VAL A 163 2.46 -12.50 1.93
N HIS A 164 2.35 -11.18 1.88
CA HIS A 164 2.47 -10.31 3.06
C HIS A 164 1.15 -9.71 3.54
N ARG A 165 0.02 -10.13 2.93
CA ARG A 165 -1.29 -9.52 3.16
C ARG A 165 -1.72 -9.58 4.61
N LEU A 166 -1.64 -10.76 5.21
CA LEU A 166 -2.08 -10.98 6.59
C LEU A 166 -1.28 -10.09 7.56
N ARG A 167 0.05 -10.09 7.43
CA ARG A 167 0.93 -9.23 8.25
C ARG A 167 0.59 -7.75 8.09
N ALA A 168 0.42 -7.28 6.84
CA ALA A 168 0.07 -5.89 6.58
C ALA A 168 -1.31 -5.50 7.16
N LEU A 169 -2.32 -6.38 7.06
CA LEU A 169 -3.63 -6.15 7.66
C LEU A 169 -3.58 -6.11 9.18
N VAL A 170 -2.82 -6.99 9.81
CA VAL A 170 -2.65 -7.00 11.28
C VAL A 170 -1.98 -5.71 11.75
N LEU A 171 -0.91 -5.27 11.08
CA LEU A 171 -0.24 -4.01 11.42
C LEU A 171 -1.14 -2.79 11.15
N LEU A 172 -1.92 -2.81 10.07
CA LEU A 172 -2.91 -1.76 9.80
C LEU A 172 -3.98 -1.72 10.90
N GLY A 173 -4.51 -2.87 11.32
CA GLY A 173 -5.44 -2.95 12.45
C GLY A 173 -4.85 -2.31 13.70
N ARG A 174 -3.63 -2.72 14.10
CA ARG A 174 -2.91 -2.11 15.25
C ARG A 174 -2.75 -0.60 15.12
N PHE A 175 -2.48 -0.10 13.91
CA PHE A 175 -2.40 1.34 13.66
C PHE A 175 -3.74 2.05 13.86
N LEU A 176 -4.82 1.53 13.26
CA LEU A 176 -6.17 2.10 13.41
C LEU A 176 -6.67 2.07 14.85
N ASP A 177 -6.18 1.11 15.65
CA ASP A 177 -6.49 1.01 17.08
C ASP A 177 -5.86 2.13 17.94
N MET A 178 -4.85 2.84 17.41
CA MET A 178 -4.22 3.98 18.11
C MET A 178 -5.15 5.20 18.23
N GLY A 179 -6.31 5.18 17.56
CA GLY A 179 -7.37 6.16 17.72
C GLY A 179 -7.80 6.83 16.41
N VAL A 180 -8.74 7.75 16.54
CA VAL A 180 -9.42 8.41 15.41
C VAL A 180 -8.48 9.11 14.43
N TRP A 181 -7.39 9.70 14.94
CA TRP A 181 -6.36 10.36 14.12
C TRP A 181 -5.64 9.39 13.19
N ALA A 182 -5.46 8.13 13.61
CA ALA A 182 -4.83 7.09 12.80
C ALA A 182 -5.79 6.60 11.71
N VAL A 183 -7.10 6.52 12.03
CA VAL A 183 -8.14 6.22 11.03
C VAL A 183 -8.22 7.31 9.96
N ASP A 184 -8.29 8.59 10.36
CA ASP A 184 -8.22 9.74 9.44
C ASP A 184 -6.98 9.65 8.54
N LEU A 185 -5.82 9.40 9.14
CA LEU A 185 -4.57 9.34 8.42
C LEU A 185 -4.53 8.19 7.40
N ALA A 186 -5.01 7.00 7.78
CA ALA A 186 -5.08 5.86 6.89
C ALA A 186 -6.05 6.11 5.71
N LEU A 187 -7.23 6.67 5.97
CA LEU A 187 -8.19 7.05 4.92
C LEU A 187 -7.59 8.12 4.00
N SER A 188 -6.83 9.07 4.54
CA SER A 188 -6.11 10.10 3.77
C SER A 188 -4.96 9.55 2.91
N VAL A 189 -4.47 8.34 3.18
CA VAL A 189 -3.54 7.61 2.29
C VAL A 189 -4.29 6.90 1.16
N GLY A 190 -5.58 6.66 1.33
CA GLY A 190 -6.45 6.00 0.36
C GLY A 190 -6.62 4.50 0.60
N ILE A 191 -6.63 4.01 1.86
CA ILE A 191 -6.78 2.58 2.15
C ILE A 191 -8.17 2.02 1.78
N PHE A 192 -9.20 2.87 1.75
CA PHE A 192 -10.61 2.49 1.64
C PHE A 192 -10.92 1.52 0.49
N PRO A 193 -10.61 1.84 -0.79
CA PRO A 193 -10.93 0.94 -1.91
C PRO A 193 -10.25 -0.43 -1.79
N TYR A 194 -9.10 -0.51 -1.12
CA TYR A 194 -8.37 -1.76 -0.93
C TYR A 194 -9.03 -2.66 0.12
N VAL A 195 -9.38 -2.09 1.27
CA VAL A 195 -10.06 -2.85 2.34
C VAL A 195 -11.50 -3.23 1.95
N LEU A 196 -12.17 -2.43 1.12
CA LEU A 196 -13.46 -2.77 0.52
C LEU A 196 -13.34 -3.95 -0.43
N LYS A 197 -12.39 -3.90 -1.36
CA LYS A 197 -12.14 -5.02 -2.28
C LYS A 197 -11.76 -6.31 -1.57
N LEU A 198 -11.08 -6.22 -0.42
CA LEU A 198 -10.72 -7.39 0.38
C LEU A 198 -11.93 -8.09 1.01
N LEU A 199 -13.10 -7.45 1.15
CA LEU A 199 -14.33 -8.13 1.58
C LEU A 199 -14.83 -9.19 0.59
N GLN A 200 -14.33 -9.18 -0.65
CA GLN A 200 -14.64 -10.22 -1.64
C GLN A 200 -13.82 -11.51 -1.43
N THR A 201 -12.87 -11.53 -0.49
CA THR A 201 -12.04 -12.71 -0.22
C THR A 201 -12.78 -13.77 0.60
N SER A 202 -12.56 -15.04 0.29
CA SER A 202 -13.05 -16.17 1.08
C SER A 202 -12.06 -16.67 2.14
N ALA A 203 -10.86 -16.08 2.22
CA ALA A 203 -9.79 -16.52 3.12
C ALA A 203 -10.21 -16.36 4.59
N PRO A 204 -10.31 -17.47 5.37
CA PRO A 204 -10.79 -17.42 6.75
C PRO A 204 -9.85 -16.63 7.67
N ASP A 205 -8.53 -16.73 7.45
CA ASP A 205 -7.50 -16.11 8.29
C ASP A 205 -7.54 -14.56 8.29
N LEU A 206 -8.17 -13.95 7.28
CA LEU A 206 -8.28 -12.50 7.18
C LEU A 206 -9.51 -11.94 7.88
N ARG A 207 -10.48 -12.80 8.22
CA ARG A 207 -11.85 -12.38 8.54
C ARG A 207 -11.94 -11.55 9.81
N GLN A 208 -11.33 -12.03 10.89
CA GLN A 208 -11.32 -11.30 12.16
C GLN A 208 -10.64 -9.93 12.02
N THR A 209 -9.52 -9.87 11.30
CA THR A 209 -8.78 -8.62 11.06
C THR A 209 -9.58 -7.63 10.20
N LEU A 210 -10.27 -8.10 9.16
CA LEU A 210 -11.12 -7.24 8.33
C LEU A 210 -12.34 -6.72 9.10
N VAL A 211 -12.99 -7.56 9.92
CA VAL A 211 -14.06 -7.12 10.82
C VAL A 211 -13.58 -6.02 11.76
N PHE A 212 -12.40 -6.18 12.35
CA PHE A 212 -11.79 -5.18 13.22
C PHE A 212 -11.51 -3.86 12.49
N ILE A 213 -10.88 -3.92 11.30
CA ILE A 213 -10.58 -2.74 10.49
C ILE A 213 -11.87 -1.97 10.15
N TRP A 214 -12.91 -2.68 9.69
CA TRP A 214 -14.19 -2.04 9.33
C TRP A 214 -14.93 -1.47 10.53
N THR A 215 -14.81 -2.11 11.70
CA THR A 215 -15.29 -1.53 12.96
C THR A 215 -14.65 -0.18 13.21
N LYS A 216 -13.31 -0.07 13.09
CA LYS A 216 -12.60 1.20 13.30
C LYS A 216 -12.97 2.26 12.26
N ILE A 217 -13.13 1.88 11.00
CA ILE A 217 -13.53 2.80 9.93
C ILE A 217 -14.94 3.33 10.18
N LEU A 218 -15.94 2.47 10.43
CA LEU A 218 -17.33 2.88 10.62
C LEU A 218 -17.56 3.60 11.96
N ALA A 219 -16.76 3.33 12.98
CA ALA A 219 -16.77 4.11 14.22
C ALA A 219 -16.30 5.56 14.02
N TRP A 220 -15.52 5.82 12.95
CA TRP A 220 -15.06 7.16 12.59
C TRP A 220 -15.95 7.82 11.53
N ASP A 221 -16.32 7.09 10.48
CA ASP A 221 -17.10 7.58 9.35
C ASP A 221 -18.16 6.54 8.94
N ALA A 222 -19.38 6.75 9.45
CA ALA A 222 -20.59 6.04 9.05
C ALA A 222 -21.45 6.87 8.07
N SER A 223 -20.82 7.71 7.24
CA SER A 223 -21.56 8.53 6.28
C SER A 223 -22.33 7.69 5.24
N PRO A 224 -23.39 8.25 4.64
CA PRO A 224 -24.14 7.59 3.57
C PRO A 224 -23.29 7.17 2.36
N ALA A 225 -22.14 7.81 2.15
CA ALA A 225 -21.20 7.42 1.10
C ALA A 225 -20.53 6.08 1.43
N VAL A 226 -19.95 5.94 2.63
CA VAL A 226 -19.31 4.70 3.08
C VAL A 226 -20.31 3.56 3.18
N GLN A 227 -21.50 3.83 3.75
CA GLN A 227 -22.61 2.87 3.79
C GLN A 227 -23.00 2.43 2.37
N GLY A 228 -23.17 3.40 1.46
CA GLY A 228 -23.54 3.16 0.08
C GLY A 228 -22.53 2.28 -0.66
N ASP A 229 -21.23 2.51 -0.49
CA ASP A 229 -20.17 1.70 -1.10
C ASP A 229 -20.17 0.26 -0.55
N LEU A 230 -20.35 0.07 0.76
CA LEU A 230 -20.47 -1.26 1.39
C LEU A 230 -21.70 -2.04 0.91
N VAL A 231 -22.84 -1.38 0.75
CA VAL A 231 -24.07 -2.02 0.25
C VAL A 231 -23.93 -2.36 -1.23
N LYS A 232 -23.48 -1.39 -2.05
CA LYS A 232 -23.34 -1.53 -3.50
C LYS A 232 -22.41 -2.67 -3.91
N ASP A 233 -21.29 -2.83 -3.21
CA ASP A 233 -20.29 -3.86 -3.52
C ASP A 233 -20.55 -5.20 -2.78
N GLY A 234 -21.69 -5.33 -2.09
CA GLY A 234 -22.07 -6.56 -1.38
C GLY A 234 -21.25 -6.83 -0.11
N GLY A 235 -20.55 -5.83 0.42
CA GLY A 235 -19.70 -5.95 1.62
C GLY A 235 -20.47 -6.35 2.88
N HIS A 236 -21.73 -5.94 3.01
CA HIS A 236 -22.62 -6.33 4.13
C HIS A 236 -22.73 -7.85 4.31
N ALA A 237 -22.78 -8.61 3.21
CA ALA A 237 -22.87 -10.08 3.25
C ALA A 237 -21.66 -10.74 3.93
N TYR A 238 -20.49 -10.07 3.89
CA TYR A 238 -19.28 -10.54 4.57
C TYR A 238 -19.47 -10.62 6.09
N PHE A 239 -20.08 -9.58 6.67
CA PHE A 239 -20.28 -9.47 8.12
C PHE A 239 -21.44 -10.35 8.61
N ILE A 240 -22.49 -10.51 7.80
CA ILE A 240 -23.57 -11.49 8.06
C ILE A 240 -22.99 -12.90 8.14
N LYS A 241 -22.19 -13.30 7.14
CA LYS A 241 -21.53 -14.61 7.11
C LYS A 241 -20.59 -14.82 8.31
N HIS A 242 -19.96 -13.77 8.82
CA HIS A 242 -19.12 -13.85 10.01
C HIS A 242 -19.94 -14.08 11.28
N LEU A 243 -21.12 -13.46 11.42
CA LEU A 243 -22.04 -13.71 12.53
C LEU A 243 -22.61 -15.12 12.49
N ASP A 244 -22.98 -15.60 11.31
CA ASP A 244 -23.56 -16.93 11.09
C ASP A 244 -22.55 -18.07 11.23
N ALA A 245 -21.25 -17.77 11.30
CA ALA A 245 -20.22 -18.79 11.45
C ALA A 245 -20.33 -19.51 12.81
N ARG A 246 -21.03 -20.66 12.80
CA ARG A 246 -21.19 -21.57 13.94
C ARG A 246 -20.00 -22.51 14.13
N ASP A 247 -19.30 -22.84 13.03
CA ASP A 247 -18.31 -23.91 12.99
C ASP A 247 -16.89 -23.50 13.40
N ALA A 248 -16.64 -22.20 13.62
CA ALA A 248 -15.35 -21.69 14.07
C ALA A 248 -15.49 -21.01 15.44
N PRO A 249 -14.52 -21.17 16.37
CA PRO A 249 -14.49 -20.44 17.62
C PRO A 249 -14.19 -18.95 17.35
N VAL A 250 -15.20 -18.22 16.85
CA VAL A 250 -15.15 -16.78 16.70
C VAL A 250 -15.35 -16.17 18.08
N ALA A 251 -14.38 -15.36 18.53
CA ALA A 251 -14.47 -14.67 19.81
C ALA A 251 -15.76 -13.83 19.89
N PRO A 252 -16.47 -13.80 21.02
CA PRO A 252 -17.69 -13.00 21.20
C PRO A 252 -17.48 -11.53 20.84
N GLU A 253 -16.31 -10.96 21.16
CA GLU A 253 -15.92 -9.59 20.82
C GLU A 253 -15.93 -9.34 19.31
N SER A 254 -15.42 -10.28 18.52
CA SER A 254 -15.42 -10.18 17.06
C SER A 254 -16.83 -10.28 16.47
N ARG A 255 -17.73 -11.04 17.10
CA ARG A 255 -19.15 -11.05 16.72
C ARG A 255 -19.83 -9.74 17.07
N ALA A 256 -19.57 -9.17 18.24
CA ALA A 256 -20.10 -7.85 18.62
C ALA A 256 -19.65 -6.75 17.64
N GLN A 257 -18.38 -6.79 17.21
CA GLN A 257 -17.84 -5.92 16.16
C GLN A 257 -18.58 -6.07 14.83
N ALA A 258 -18.84 -7.29 14.36
CA ALA A 258 -19.60 -7.52 13.13
C ALA A 258 -21.06 -7.03 13.25
N ALA A 259 -21.70 -7.23 14.41
CA ALA A 259 -23.02 -6.70 14.68
C ALA A 259 -23.04 -5.17 14.68
N PHE A 260 -22.03 -4.53 15.28
CA PHE A 260 -21.84 -3.08 15.22
C PHE A 260 -21.69 -2.59 13.78
N VAL A 261 -20.84 -3.25 12.97
CA VAL A 261 -20.64 -2.90 11.56
C VAL A 261 -21.97 -2.96 10.79
N LEU A 262 -22.76 -4.02 10.99
CA LEU A 262 -24.07 -4.13 10.34
C LEU A 262 -25.05 -3.06 10.83
N ALA A 263 -25.09 -2.79 12.13
CA ALA A 263 -25.92 -1.71 12.67
C ALA A 263 -25.54 -0.35 12.05
N ALA A 264 -24.24 -0.06 11.94
CA ALA A 264 -23.74 1.16 11.30
C ALA A 264 -24.03 1.22 9.79
N ILE A 265 -24.09 0.07 9.08
CA ILE A 265 -24.51 0.01 7.68
C ILE A 265 -26.01 0.34 7.52
N CYS A 266 -26.85 -0.11 8.45
CA CYS A 266 -28.30 0.10 8.42
C CYS A 266 -28.75 1.45 9.01
N ASP A 267 -27.89 2.13 9.77
CA ASP A 267 -28.24 3.35 10.52
C ASP A 267 -28.68 4.47 9.57
N ALA A 268 -29.95 4.88 9.70
CA ALA A 268 -30.61 5.86 8.83
C ALA A 268 -30.39 5.64 7.32
N HIS A 269 -30.18 4.40 6.87
CA HIS A 269 -29.83 4.06 5.49
C HIS A 269 -30.79 3.03 4.86
N PRO A 270 -31.88 3.47 4.17
CA PRO A 270 -32.93 2.57 3.68
C PRO A 270 -32.50 1.48 2.70
N ARG A 271 -31.37 1.65 2.00
CA ARG A 271 -30.83 0.60 1.13
C ARG A 271 -30.09 -0.50 1.89
N GLY A 272 -29.59 -0.19 3.08
CA GLY A 272 -28.88 -1.14 3.94
C GLY A 272 -29.80 -1.91 4.89
N GLN A 273 -30.98 -1.35 5.19
CA GLN A 273 -32.06 -2.01 5.95
C GLN A 273 -32.73 -3.10 5.12
#